data_AF-L7U7S4-F1
#
_entry.id   AF-L7U7S4-F1
#
_cell.length_a   1.000
_cell.length_b   1.000
_cell.length_c   1.000
_cell.angle_alpha   90.00
_cell.angle_beta   90.00
_cell.angle_gamma   90.00
#
_symmetry.space_group_name_H-M   'P 1'
#
loop_
_entity.id
_entity.type
_entity.pdbx_description
1 polymer ?
#
loop_
_entity_poly.entity_id
_entity_poly.type
_entity_poly.pdbx_seq_one_letter_code
_entity_poly.pdbx_strand_id
1 'polypeptide(L)'
;MTVQPPHEEELPTARELELDEASAAPTTRVLTPPGNEPLAMLARRGFQATVAPLDLPFPADVRGPRAEQLVDRLGHYAFRLFLRGAILRQGSFTPMEATRYLEPARATDFAEDLVAMDLAVREPEGRYRLRHPAASFGGTLEWYVAHELRVRFGFDVAAGVKFHAPDVGGDLDVVATAEGRLLYLEMKSSPPKHLAPDEVGAFFRRVRALRPHLSIFVMDTALRLSDKVLPLLQAELSTQPAPAPRRIQREIWALTPHLYVVNARQDLMGNIGVAVAEGLRALAPPAP
;
A
#
# COMPACT_ATOMS: atom_id res chain seq x y z
N MET A 1 35.04 -28.53 0.61
CA MET A 1 34.84 -29.94 0.24
C MET A 1 33.82 -29.97 -0.88
N THR A 2 34.30 -30.21 -2.09
CA THR A 2 33.49 -30.32 -3.31
C THR A 2 32.83 -31.69 -3.33
N VAL A 3 31.50 -31.74 -3.29
CA VAL A 3 30.75 -32.99 -3.44
C VAL A 3 30.83 -33.37 -4.92
N GLN A 4 31.45 -34.52 -5.19
CA GLN A 4 31.55 -35.11 -6.52
C GLN A 4 30.13 -35.56 -6.94
N PRO A 5 29.66 -35.23 -8.15
CA PRO A 5 28.35 -35.71 -8.61
C PRO A 5 28.36 -37.26 -8.66
N PRO A 6 27.21 -37.91 -8.38
CA PRO A 6 27.12 -39.37 -8.37
C PRO A 6 27.50 -39.96 -9.73
N HIS A 7 28.10 -41.16 -9.70
CA HIS A 7 28.42 -41.91 -10.92
C HIS A 7 27.11 -42.28 -11.66
N GLU A 8 27.11 -42.26 -13.00
CA GLU A 8 25.91 -42.54 -13.83
C GLU A 8 25.23 -43.89 -13.51
N GLU A 9 25.96 -44.85 -12.92
CA GLU A 9 25.44 -46.16 -12.49
C GLU A 9 24.60 -46.10 -11.20
N GLU A 10 24.55 -44.98 -10.49
CA GLU A 10 23.76 -44.77 -9.25
C GLU A 10 22.47 -43.96 -9.47
N LEU A 11 22.18 -43.56 -10.72
CA LEU A 11 20.96 -42.81 -11.02
C LEU A 11 19.79 -43.78 -11.25
N PRO A 12 18.61 -43.50 -10.65
CA PRO A 12 17.44 -44.35 -10.82
C PRO A 12 17.06 -44.41 -12.31
N THR A 13 16.72 -45.62 -12.75
CA THR A 13 16.23 -45.85 -14.11
C THR A 13 14.89 -45.15 -14.32
N ALA A 14 14.54 -44.85 -15.58
CA ALA A 14 13.24 -44.26 -15.92
C ALA A 14 12.05 -45.08 -15.34
N ARG A 15 12.18 -46.41 -15.30
CA ARG A 15 11.17 -47.30 -14.71
C ARG A 15 11.04 -47.12 -13.19
N GLU A 16 12.14 -46.90 -12.49
CA GLU A 16 12.15 -46.67 -11.04
C GLU A 16 11.57 -45.29 -10.71
N LEU A 17 11.88 -44.26 -11.49
CA LEU A 17 11.28 -42.93 -11.37
C LEU A 17 9.75 -42.96 -11.58
N GLU A 18 9.27 -43.66 -12.62
CA GLU A 18 7.84 -43.80 -12.89
C GLU A 18 7.10 -44.57 -11.79
N LEU A 19 7.72 -45.61 -11.23
CA LEU A 19 7.14 -46.38 -10.11
C LEU A 19 7.09 -45.56 -8.81
N ASP A 20 8.13 -44.78 -8.54
CA ASP A 20 8.20 -43.90 -7.38
C ASP A 20 7.10 -42.82 -7.44
N GLU A 21 7.01 -42.11 -8.57
CA GLU A 21 5.97 -41.09 -8.79
C GLU A 21 4.54 -41.67 -8.82
N ALA A 22 4.36 -42.87 -9.40
CA ALA A 22 3.05 -43.55 -9.38
C ALA A 22 2.62 -43.96 -7.95
N SER A 23 3.58 -44.14 -7.04
CA SER A 23 3.33 -44.46 -5.64
C SER A 23 3.22 -43.23 -4.74
N ALA A 24 3.72 -42.08 -5.20
CA ALA A 24 3.68 -40.84 -4.47
C ALA A 24 2.24 -40.32 -4.33
N ALA A 25 1.86 -39.96 -3.11
CA ALA A 25 0.61 -39.24 -2.91
C ALA A 25 0.75 -37.84 -3.53
N PRO A 26 -0.25 -37.36 -4.29
CA PRO A 26 -0.20 -36.00 -4.84
C PRO A 26 -0.04 -35.02 -3.68
N THR A 27 0.90 -34.08 -3.83
CA THR A 27 1.10 -33.06 -2.79
C THR A 27 -0.17 -32.23 -2.66
N THR A 28 -0.87 -32.37 -1.53
CA THR A 28 -2.07 -31.59 -1.24
C THR A 28 -1.69 -30.13 -1.07
N ARG A 29 -1.83 -29.35 -2.16
CA ARG A 29 -1.82 -27.89 -2.04
C ARG A 29 -3.18 -27.48 -1.51
N VAL A 30 -3.24 -27.04 -0.26
CA VAL A 30 -4.39 -26.30 0.26
C VAL A 30 -4.42 -24.97 -0.48
N LEU A 31 -5.09 -24.96 -1.64
CA LEU A 31 -5.45 -23.74 -2.32
C LEU A 31 -6.69 -23.20 -1.59
N THR A 32 -6.48 -22.37 -0.58
CA THR A 32 -7.57 -21.52 -0.10
C THR A 32 -8.04 -20.71 -1.31
N PRO A 33 -9.33 -20.80 -1.70
CA PRO A 33 -9.82 -20.03 -2.82
C PRO A 33 -9.52 -18.55 -2.52
N PRO A 34 -8.82 -17.85 -3.43
CA PRO A 34 -8.40 -16.49 -3.16
C PRO A 34 -9.64 -15.61 -2.94
N GLY A 35 -9.66 -14.86 -1.84
CA GLY A 35 -10.82 -14.07 -1.45
C GLY A 35 -11.18 -12.93 -2.44
N ASN A 36 -10.26 -12.56 -3.33
CA ASN A 36 -10.47 -11.63 -4.44
C ASN A 36 -9.39 -11.84 -5.53
N GLU A 37 -9.57 -11.17 -6.68
CA GLU A 37 -8.68 -11.32 -7.83
C GLU A 37 -7.21 -10.93 -7.56
N PRO A 38 -6.87 -9.84 -6.84
CA PRO A 38 -5.47 -9.54 -6.51
C PRO A 38 -4.78 -10.71 -5.82
N LEU A 39 -5.40 -11.29 -4.78
CA LEU A 39 -4.85 -12.45 -4.07
C LEU A 39 -4.77 -13.68 -4.98
N ALA A 40 -5.73 -13.85 -5.89
CA ALA A 40 -5.71 -14.91 -6.88
C ALA A 40 -4.51 -14.78 -7.82
N MET A 41 -4.23 -13.57 -8.27
CA MET A 41 -3.05 -13.26 -9.07
C MET A 41 -1.74 -13.50 -8.30
N LEU A 42 -1.72 -13.30 -6.97
CA LEU A 42 -0.55 -13.62 -6.15
C LEU A 42 -0.36 -15.14 -6.01
N ALA A 43 -1.44 -15.87 -5.75
CA ALA A 43 -1.43 -17.34 -5.68
C ALA A 43 -0.95 -17.98 -6.98
N ARG A 44 -1.41 -17.48 -8.13
CA ARG A 44 -0.93 -17.94 -9.46
C ARG A 44 0.56 -17.67 -9.72
N ARG A 45 1.15 -16.72 -9.00
CA ARG A 45 2.61 -16.45 -9.02
C ARG A 45 3.39 -17.25 -7.97
N GLY A 46 2.73 -18.12 -7.21
CA GLY A 46 3.35 -18.97 -6.19
C GLY A 46 3.38 -18.36 -4.79
N PHE A 47 2.74 -17.21 -4.55
CA PHE A 47 2.68 -16.59 -3.22
C PHE A 47 1.48 -17.08 -2.41
N GLN A 48 1.65 -17.31 -1.11
CA GLN A 48 0.57 -17.67 -0.19
C GLN A 48 0.09 -16.47 0.61
N ALA A 49 -0.21 -15.37 -0.08
CA ALA A 49 -0.55 -14.10 0.56
C ALA A 49 -1.91 -14.17 1.30
N THR A 50 -1.98 -13.53 2.47
CA THR A 50 -3.22 -13.42 3.25
C THR A 50 -3.51 -11.96 3.60
N VAL A 51 -4.75 -11.63 3.96
CA VAL A 51 -5.12 -10.29 4.44
C VAL A 51 -5.11 -10.29 5.96
N ALA A 52 -4.42 -9.33 6.56
CA ALA A 52 -4.50 -9.09 7.98
C ALA A 52 -5.47 -7.94 8.30
N PRO A 53 -6.08 -7.92 9.50
CA PRO A 53 -6.81 -6.75 9.96
C PRO A 53 -5.90 -5.51 9.97
N LEU A 54 -6.43 -4.40 9.45
CA LEU A 54 -5.76 -3.11 9.51
C LEU A 54 -5.87 -2.51 10.91
N ASP A 55 -4.82 -1.78 11.31
CA ASP A 55 -4.81 -0.95 12.51
C ASP A 55 -5.59 0.34 12.25
N LEU A 56 -6.84 0.40 12.76
CA LEU A 56 -7.81 1.44 12.44
C LEU A 56 -8.35 2.12 13.70
N PRO A 57 -8.50 3.45 13.72
CA PRO A 57 -9.17 4.18 14.81
C PRO A 57 -10.70 4.08 14.71
N PHE A 58 -11.22 3.06 14.02
CA PHE A 58 -12.63 2.78 13.79
C PHE A 58 -12.86 1.31 13.44
N PRO A 59 -14.09 0.78 13.56
CA PRO A 59 -14.40 -0.59 13.17
C PRO A 59 -14.15 -0.82 11.67
N ALA A 60 -13.48 -1.92 11.33
CA ALA A 60 -13.12 -2.25 9.94
C ALA A 60 -14.33 -2.49 9.02
N ASP A 61 -15.49 -2.79 9.60
CA ASP A 61 -16.77 -3.01 8.92
C ASP A 61 -17.64 -1.75 8.84
N VAL A 62 -17.07 -0.55 9.04
CA VAL A 62 -17.77 0.71 8.80
C VAL A 62 -18.34 0.74 7.37
N ARG A 63 -19.66 0.97 7.26
CA ARG A 63 -20.42 0.86 6.01
C ARG A 63 -21.44 1.99 5.87
N GLY A 64 -21.95 2.15 4.65
CA GLY A 64 -23.02 3.08 4.32
C GLY A 64 -22.63 4.55 4.53
N PRO A 65 -23.57 5.41 4.93
CA PRO A 65 -23.35 6.86 5.00
C PRO A 65 -22.16 7.28 5.89
N ARG A 66 -21.88 6.51 6.96
CA ARG A 66 -20.76 6.78 7.86
C ARG A 66 -19.40 6.54 7.18
N ALA A 67 -19.31 5.49 6.37
CA ALA A 67 -18.10 5.23 5.59
C ALA A 67 -17.89 6.32 4.53
N GLU A 68 -18.96 6.74 3.85
CA GLU A 68 -18.92 7.82 2.84
C GLU A 68 -18.47 9.15 3.44
N GLN A 69 -19.01 9.54 4.60
CA GLN A 69 -18.58 10.76 5.32
C GLN A 69 -17.11 10.69 5.73
N LEU A 70 -16.66 9.54 6.24
CA LEU A 70 -15.27 9.35 6.62
C LEU A 70 -14.35 9.44 5.41
N VAL A 71 -14.74 8.84 4.28
CA VAL A 71 -13.97 8.88 3.03
C VAL A 71 -13.91 10.30 2.47
N ASP A 72 -15.02 11.05 2.45
CA ASP A 72 -15.05 12.47 2.07
C ASP A 72 -14.07 13.29 2.92
N ARG A 73 -14.11 13.11 4.24
CA ARG A 73 -13.17 13.77 5.16
C ARG A 73 -11.73 13.35 4.92
N LEU A 74 -11.47 12.05 4.73
CA LEU A 74 -10.14 11.53 4.42
C LEU A 74 -9.64 11.99 3.04
N GLY A 75 -10.51 12.46 2.14
CA GLY A 75 -10.12 13.16 0.91
C GLY A 75 -9.30 14.43 1.18
N HIS A 76 -9.56 15.11 2.30
CA HIS A 76 -8.85 16.32 2.67
C HIS A 76 -7.54 16.05 3.41
N TYR A 77 -6.42 16.49 2.84
CA TYR A 77 -5.09 16.35 3.48
C TYR A 77 -5.03 16.94 4.89
N ALA A 78 -5.71 18.06 5.13
CA ALA A 78 -5.80 18.69 6.45
C ALA A 78 -6.44 17.77 7.51
N PHE A 79 -7.49 17.04 7.14
CA PHE A 79 -8.15 16.10 8.04
C PHE A 79 -7.24 14.90 8.32
N ARG A 80 -6.55 14.37 7.30
CA ARG A 80 -5.56 13.29 7.49
C ARG A 80 -4.42 13.71 8.43
N LEU A 81 -3.92 14.94 8.31
CA LEU A 81 -2.92 15.50 9.24
C LEU A 81 -3.45 15.53 10.68
N PHE A 82 -4.69 15.99 10.87
CA PHE A 82 -5.34 16.07 12.17
C PHE A 82 -5.54 14.67 12.78
N LEU A 83 -6.17 13.75 12.03
CA LEU A 83 -6.45 12.39 12.50
C LEU A 83 -5.16 11.63 12.81
N ARG A 84 -4.12 11.74 11.98
CA ARG A 84 -2.80 11.17 12.28
C ARG A 84 -2.27 11.64 13.62
N GLY A 85 -2.35 12.93 13.92
CA GLY A 85 -1.86 13.43 15.20
C GLY A 85 -2.75 13.06 16.38
N ALA A 86 -4.07 12.97 16.19
CA ALA A 86 -5.00 12.43 17.20
C ALA A 86 -4.65 10.97 17.55
N ILE A 87 -4.38 10.13 16.55
CA ILE A 87 -3.92 8.74 16.75
C ILE A 87 -2.62 8.72 17.57
N LEU A 88 -1.64 9.55 17.22
CA LEU A 88 -0.35 9.59 17.91
C LEU A 88 -0.43 10.08 19.36
N ARG A 89 -1.55 10.68 19.79
CA ARG A 89 -1.73 11.08 21.20
C ARG A 89 -2.02 9.91 22.14
N GLN A 90 -2.48 8.76 21.62
CA GLN A 90 -2.73 7.55 22.41
C GLN A 90 -3.57 7.82 23.69
N GLY A 91 -4.61 8.66 23.57
CA GLY A 91 -5.41 9.09 24.71
C GLY A 91 -6.25 10.33 24.45
N SER A 92 -6.54 11.06 25.52
CA SER A 92 -7.28 12.32 25.47
C SER A 92 -6.43 13.43 24.85
N PHE A 93 -7.00 14.24 23.96
CA PHE A 93 -6.33 15.34 23.28
C PHE A 93 -7.22 16.58 23.14
N THR A 94 -6.61 17.77 23.15
CA THR A 94 -7.27 18.97 22.61
C THR A 94 -7.07 19.04 21.09
N PRO A 95 -7.92 19.76 20.34
CA PRO A 95 -7.75 19.88 18.90
C PRO A 95 -6.36 20.37 18.45
N MET A 96 -5.77 21.32 19.19
CA MET A 96 -4.43 21.85 18.91
C MET A 96 -3.29 20.89 19.33
N GLU A 97 -3.58 19.94 20.21
CA GLU A 97 -2.65 18.86 20.53
C GLU A 97 -2.56 17.82 19.42
N ALA A 98 -3.63 17.64 18.63
CA ALA A 98 -3.65 16.75 17.48
C ALA A 98 -2.91 17.33 16.26
N THR A 99 -2.84 18.65 16.12
CA THR A 99 -2.09 19.24 15.00
C THR A 99 -1.63 20.66 15.30
N ARG A 100 -0.45 21.00 14.76
CA ARG A 100 0.12 22.36 14.81
C ARG A 100 0.01 23.09 13.46
N TYR A 101 -0.62 22.45 12.48
CA TYR A 101 -0.64 22.90 11.08
C TYR A 101 -1.98 23.50 10.66
N LEU A 102 -2.97 23.50 11.56
CA LEU A 102 -4.31 24.02 11.30
C LEU A 102 -4.63 25.17 12.24
N GLU A 103 -5.50 26.06 11.76
CA GLU A 103 -6.12 27.08 12.60
C GLU A 103 -7.00 26.45 13.69
N PRO A 104 -7.10 27.05 14.88
CA PRO A 104 -7.84 26.48 16.02
C PRO A 104 -9.29 26.11 15.70
N ALA A 105 -10.02 26.99 15.02
CA ALA A 105 -11.42 26.73 14.65
C ALA A 105 -11.56 25.46 13.80
N ARG A 106 -10.69 25.31 12.79
CA ARG A 106 -10.71 24.16 11.89
C ARG A 106 -10.29 22.86 12.58
N ALA A 107 -9.34 22.93 13.51
CA ALA A 107 -8.97 21.77 14.31
C ALA A 107 -10.16 21.31 15.19
N THR A 108 -10.89 22.25 15.79
CA THR A 108 -12.10 21.96 16.56
C THR A 108 -13.19 21.34 15.66
N ASP A 109 -13.43 21.91 14.48
CA ASP A 109 -14.40 21.35 13.53
C ASP A 109 -14.08 19.88 13.17
N PHE A 110 -12.80 19.55 12.96
CA PHE A 110 -12.40 18.17 12.71
C PHE A 110 -12.57 17.26 13.93
N ALA A 111 -12.37 17.75 15.14
CA ALA A 111 -12.67 16.99 16.36
C ALA A 111 -14.18 16.70 16.46
N GLU A 112 -15.01 17.69 16.13
CA GLU A 112 -16.46 17.55 16.11
C GLU A 112 -16.96 16.64 14.99
N ASP A 113 -16.35 16.68 13.80
CA ASP A 113 -16.62 15.73 12.72
C ASP A 113 -16.37 14.29 13.18
N LEU A 114 -15.27 14.03 13.91
CA LEU A 114 -15.01 12.72 14.49
C LEU A 114 -16.08 12.30 15.49
N VAL A 115 -16.61 13.22 16.30
CA VAL A 115 -17.72 12.93 17.23
C VAL A 115 -19.02 12.67 16.48
N ALA A 116 -19.33 13.45 15.46
CA ALA A 116 -20.52 13.30 14.62
C ALA A 116 -20.52 11.97 13.87
N MET A 117 -19.34 11.52 13.41
CA MET A 117 -19.13 10.20 12.84
C MET A 117 -18.97 9.11 13.91
N ASP A 118 -19.21 9.40 15.20
CA ASP A 118 -19.11 8.47 16.33
C ASP A 118 -17.73 7.79 16.45
N LEU A 119 -16.67 8.42 15.94
CA LEU A 119 -15.28 7.95 15.98
C LEU A 119 -14.54 8.46 17.22
N ALA A 120 -15.03 9.53 17.82
CA ALA A 120 -14.50 10.11 19.05
C ALA A 120 -15.62 10.45 20.03
N VAL A 121 -15.25 10.68 21.28
CA VAL A 121 -16.12 11.23 22.32
C VAL A 121 -15.58 12.56 22.81
N ARG A 122 -16.47 13.48 23.16
CA ARG A 122 -16.12 14.68 23.92
C ARG A 122 -15.79 14.30 25.36
N GLU A 123 -14.82 14.97 25.93
CA GLU A 123 -14.40 14.89 27.33
C GLU A 123 -14.41 16.30 27.95
N PRO A 124 -14.34 16.42 29.29
CA PRO A 124 -14.24 17.72 29.96
C PRO A 124 -13.09 18.58 29.42
N GLU A 125 -13.17 19.90 29.68
CA GLU A 125 -12.11 20.86 29.34
C GLU A 125 -11.82 20.98 27.82
N GLY A 126 -12.80 20.68 26.98
CA GLY A 126 -12.67 20.79 25.52
C GLY A 126 -11.75 19.71 24.92
N ARG A 127 -11.63 18.57 25.61
CA ARG A 127 -10.83 17.43 25.16
C ARG A 127 -11.68 16.42 24.40
N TYR A 128 -11.01 15.57 23.65
CA TYR A 128 -11.59 14.51 22.85
C TYR A 128 -10.78 13.23 23.01
N ARG A 129 -11.42 12.09 22.81
CA ARG A 129 -10.73 10.79 22.78
C ARG A 129 -11.31 9.92 21.67
N LEU A 130 -10.42 9.31 20.88
CA LEU A 130 -10.81 8.31 19.89
C LEU A 130 -11.44 7.10 20.58
N ARG A 131 -12.53 6.57 20.02
CA ARG A 131 -13.21 5.38 20.58
C ARG A 131 -12.38 4.12 20.42
N HIS A 132 -11.65 4.01 19.31
CA HIS A 132 -10.79 2.88 19.02
C HIS A 132 -9.34 3.37 18.95
N PRO A 133 -8.42 2.77 19.72
CA PRO A 133 -7.01 3.08 19.60
C PRO A 133 -6.47 2.48 18.29
N ALA A 134 -5.55 3.21 17.65
CA ALA A 134 -4.70 2.70 16.60
C ALA A 134 -3.26 3.07 16.93
N ALA A 135 -2.28 2.26 16.57
CA ALA A 135 -0.87 2.56 16.79
C ALA A 135 -0.34 3.60 15.78
N SER A 136 -0.88 3.61 14.56
CA SER A 136 -0.44 4.51 13.50
C SER A 136 -1.56 4.91 12.53
N PHE A 137 -1.29 5.91 11.69
CA PHE A 137 -2.19 6.30 10.60
C PHE A 137 -2.05 5.40 9.35
N GLY A 138 -1.06 4.50 9.30
CA GLY A 138 -0.78 3.67 8.12
C GLY A 138 -1.99 2.85 7.67
N GLY A 139 -2.57 2.07 8.60
CA GLY A 139 -3.76 1.27 8.30
C GLY A 139 -4.98 2.10 7.87
N THR A 140 -5.12 3.32 8.39
CA THR A 140 -6.19 4.23 7.95
C THR A 140 -5.99 4.70 6.51
N LEU A 141 -4.75 5.03 6.14
CA LEU A 141 -4.41 5.44 4.78
C LEU A 141 -4.60 4.28 3.79
N GLU A 142 -4.18 3.06 4.17
CA GLU A 142 -4.41 1.82 3.43
C GLU A 142 -5.91 1.58 3.19
N TRP A 143 -6.71 1.66 4.24
CA TRP A 143 -8.16 1.47 4.16
C TRP A 143 -8.81 2.50 3.23
N TYR A 144 -8.44 3.78 3.36
CA TYR A 144 -8.97 4.88 2.55
C TYR A 144 -8.66 4.70 1.07
N VAL A 145 -7.38 4.47 0.72
CA VAL A 145 -6.97 4.28 -0.67
C VAL A 145 -7.63 3.04 -1.25
N ALA A 146 -7.72 1.95 -0.49
CA ALA A 146 -8.40 0.74 -0.94
C ALA A 146 -9.90 0.94 -1.16
N HIS A 147 -10.57 1.72 -0.30
CA HIS A 147 -11.97 2.09 -0.50
C HIS A 147 -12.16 2.88 -1.80
N GLU A 148 -11.37 3.94 -1.99
CA GLU A 148 -11.45 4.80 -3.17
C GLU A 148 -11.12 4.04 -4.46
N LEU A 149 -10.11 3.16 -4.46
CA LEU A 149 -9.82 2.31 -5.63
C LEU A 149 -11.00 1.41 -6.00
N ARG A 150 -11.72 0.85 -5.02
CA ARG A 150 -12.92 0.05 -5.30
C ARG A 150 -14.08 0.90 -5.80
N VAL A 151 -14.42 1.97 -5.10
CA VAL A 151 -15.66 2.73 -5.34
C VAL A 151 -15.50 3.70 -6.50
N ARG A 152 -14.39 4.44 -6.57
CA ARG A 152 -14.15 5.46 -7.59
C ARG A 152 -13.60 4.91 -8.89
N PHE A 153 -12.77 3.86 -8.82
CA PHE A 153 -12.11 3.29 -10.00
C PHE A 153 -12.60 1.89 -10.38
N GLY A 154 -13.46 1.25 -9.58
CA GLY A 154 -14.04 -0.07 -9.90
C GLY A 154 -13.04 -1.22 -9.81
N PHE A 155 -11.96 -1.08 -9.05
CA PHE A 155 -10.92 -2.11 -8.96
C PHE A 155 -11.28 -3.19 -7.96
N ASP A 156 -10.78 -4.41 -8.19
CA ASP A 156 -10.65 -5.40 -7.12
C ASP A 156 -9.43 -5.07 -6.28
N VAL A 157 -9.56 -5.04 -4.95
CA VAL A 157 -8.50 -4.53 -4.07
C VAL A 157 -8.36 -5.36 -2.79
N ALA A 158 -7.12 -5.64 -2.39
CA ALA A 158 -6.74 -6.11 -1.05
C ALA A 158 -5.80 -5.09 -0.39
N ALA A 159 -5.97 -4.86 0.91
CA ALA A 159 -5.14 -3.98 1.73
C ALA A 159 -4.59 -4.75 2.93
N GLY A 160 -3.45 -4.34 3.49
CA GLY A 160 -2.82 -5.02 4.63
C GLY A 160 -2.44 -6.47 4.31
N VAL A 161 -1.85 -6.71 3.15
CA VAL A 161 -1.58 -8.06 2.64
C VAL A 161 -0.28 -8.58 3.22
N LYS A 162 -0.37 -9.64 4.04
CA LYS A 162 0.77 -10.43 4.48
C LYS A 162 1.35 -11.17 3.29
N PHE A 163 2.55 -10.77 2.86
CA PHE A 163 3.10 -11.25 1.59
C PHE A 163 3.63 -12.69 1.67
N HIS A 164 4.17 -13.09 2.84
CA HIS A 164 4.75 -14.42 3.08
C HIS A 164 5.80 -14.84 2.04
N ALA A 165 6.58 -13.88 1.51
CA ALA A 165 7.69 -14.15 0.61
C ALA A 165 9.00 -14.26 1.43
N PRO A 166 9.61 -15.47 1.54
CA PRO A 166 10.92 -15.64 2.16
C PRO A 166 11.96 -14.72 1.51
N ASP A 167 12.91 -14.22 2.30
CA ASP A 167 14.02 -13.35 1.88
C ASP A 167 13.66 -11.94 1.36
N VAL A 168 12.38 -11.65 1.12
CA VAL A 168 11.90 -10.30 0.75
C VAL A 168 11.56 -9.48 1.99
N GLY A 169 10.79 -10.10 2.90
CA GLY A 169 10.28 -9.51 4.13
C GLY A 169 9.21 -8.42 3.93
N GLY A 170 8.38 -8.22 4.96
CA GLY A 170 7.37 -7.16 5.01
C GLY A 170 6.06 -7.49 4.30
N ASP A 171 5.09 -6.61 4.51
CA ASP A 171 3.73 -6.71 3.96
C ASP A 171 3.59 -5.84 2.71
N LEU A 172 2.50 -6.05 1.97
CA LEU A 172 2.08 -5.19 0.86
C LEU A 172 0.92 -4.33 1.35
N ASP A 173 1.09 -3.01 1.34
CA ASP A 173 0.08 -2.10 1.87
C ASP A 173 -1.23 -2.20 1.08
N VAL A 174 -1.19 -2.02 -0.25
CA VAL A 174 -2.34 -2.23 -1.15
C VAL A 174 -1.93 -2.94 -2.44
N VAL A 175 -2.67 -3.99 -2.80
CA VAL A 175 -2.63 -4.60 -4.12
C VAL A 175 -4.01 -4.54 -4.77
N ALA A 176 -4.03 -4.22 -6.05
CA ALA A 176 -5.26 -4.05 -6.80
C ALA A 176 -5.17 -4.69 -8.18
N THR A 177 -6.33 -4.98 -8.76
CA THR A 177 -6.45 -5.46 -10.12
C THR A 177 -7.35 -4.56 -10.94
N ALA A 178 -6.88 -4.18 -12.12
CA ALA A 178 -7.63 -3.40 -13.11
C ALA A 178 -7.25 -3.88 -14.50
N GLU A 179 -8.22 -4.12 -15.39
CA GLU A 179 -7.97 -4.55 -16.78
C GLU A 179 -7.04 -5.79 -16.90
N GLY A 180 -7.16 -6.73 -15.95
CA GLY A 180 -6.29 -7.92 -15.87
C GLY A 180 -4.84 -7.62 -15.44
N ARG A 181 -4.54 -6.39 -15.01
CA ARG A 181 -3.23 -5.94 -14.56
C ARG A 181 -3.18 -5.88 -13.04
N LEU A 182 -2.11 -6.44 -12.48
CA LEU A 182 -1.76 -6.31 -11.07
C LEU A 182 -1.07 -4.96 -10.80
N LEU A 183 -1.62 -4.21 -9.86
CA LEU A 183 -1.10 -2.98 -9.31
C LEU A 183 -0.61 -3.20 -7.87
N TYR A 184 0.49 -2.55 -7.51
CA TYR A 184 1.02 -2.52 -6.13
C TYR A 184 1.26 -1.06 -5.71
N LEU A 185 0.68 -0.69 -4.57
CA LEU A 185 0.83 0.61 -3.96
C LEU A 185 1.51 0.44 -2.59
N GLU A 186 2.64 1.11 -2.43
CA GLU A 186 3.31 1.29 -1.15
C GLU A 186 2.99 2.68 -0.63
N MET A 187 2.56 2.81 0.61
CA MET A 187 2.10 4.05 1.21
C MET A 187 2.95 4.43 2.41
N LYS A 188 3.30 5.70 2.48
CA LYS A 188 3.99 6.28 3.63
C LYS A 188 3.22 7.48 4.11
N SER A 189 2.73 7.37 5.34
CA SER A 189 2.03 8.46 6.03
C SER A 189 2.97 9.43 6.74
N SER A 190 4.27 9.12 6.83
CA SER A 190 5.28 9.97 7.45
C SER A 190 5.80 11.05 6.47
N PRO A 191 6.26 12.22 6.96
CA PRO A 191 6.88 13.22 6.10
C PRO A 191 8.14 12.68 5.40
N PRO A 192 8.50 13.16 4.18
CA PRO A 192 9.69 12.74 3.45
C PRO A 192 10.98 12.70 4.26
N LYS A 193 11.18 13.66 5.18
CA LYS A 193 12.36 13.72 6.04
C LYS A 193 12.55 12.48 6.92
N HIS A 194 11.51 11.70 7.18
CA HIS A 194 11.59 10.45 7.95
C HIS A 194 11.72 9.19 7.08
N LEU A 195 11.56 9.30 5.75
CA LEU A 195 11.74 8.16 4.85
C LEU A 195 13.19 7.69 4.89
N ALA A 196 13.40 6.42 5.26
CA ALA A 196 14.73 5.84 5.38
C ALA A 196 15.12 5.02 4.11
N PRO A 197 16.42 4.93 3.76
CA PRO A 197 16.85 4.18 2.57
C PRO A 197 16.49 2.70 2.59
N ASP A 198 16.50 2.06 3.76
CA ASP A 198 16.13 0.66 3.97
C ASP A 198 14.64 0.41 3.68
N GLU A 199 13.75 1.35 4.01
CA GLU A 199 12.34 1.30 3.62
C GLU A 199 12.17 1.32 2.10
N VAL A 200 12.95 2.17 1.42
CA VAL A 200 12.95 2.27 -0.05
C VAL A 200 13.51 0.99 -0.68
N GLY A 201 14.61 0.46 -0.15
CA GLY A 201 15.15 -0.84 -0.57
C GLY A 201 14.16 -1.98 -0.34
N ALA A 202 13.40 -1.98 0.77
CA ALA A 202 12.37 -2.97 1.05
C ALA A 202 11.23 -2.92 0.03
N PHE A 203 10.77 -1.72 -0.33
CA PHE A 203 9.81 -1.53 -1.42
C PHE A 203 10.33 -2.13 -2.73
N PHE A 204 11.57 -1.83 -3.14
CA PHE A 204 12.14 -2.38 -4.37
C PHE A 204 12.33 -3.90 -4.33
N ARG A 205 12.67 -4.50 -3.18
CA ARG A 205 12.68 -5.97 -3.02
C ARG A 205 11.30 -6.55 -3.28
N ARG A 206 10.24 -5.95 -2.73
CA ARG A 206 8.86 -6.37 -2.99
C ARG A 206 8.47 -6.19 -4.44
N VAL A 207 8.79 -5.07 -5.08
CA VAL A 207 8.54 -4.87 -6.52
C VAL A 207 9.24 -5.94 -7.36
N ARG A 208 10.50 -6.27 -7.07
CA ARG A 208 11.28 -7.29 -7.80
C ARG A 208 10.72 -8.70 -7.62
N ALA A 209 10.28 -9.04 -6.40
CA ALA A 209 9.68 -10.34 -6.11
C ALA A 209 8.29 -10.46 -6.73
N LEU A 210 7.44 -9.44 -6.53
CA LEU A 210 6.05 -9.42 -6.94
C LEU A 210 5.88 -9.29 -8.46
N ARG A 211 6.78 -8.54 -9.11
CA ARG A 211 6.72 -8.17 -10.54
C ARG A 211 5.32 -7.67 -10.96
N PRO A 212 4.79 -6.64 -10.29
CA PRO A 212 3.50 -6.06 -10.67
C PRO A 212 3.62 -5.38 -12.05
N HIS A 213 2.49 -5.18 -12.71
CA HIS A 213 2.46 -4.45 -13.98
C HIS A 213 2.62 -2.94 -13.76
N LEU A 214 2.20 -2.47 -12.58
CA LEU A 214 2.32 -1.08 -12.17
C LEU A 214 2.62 -1.02 -10.66
N SER A 215 3.60 -0.21 -10.30
CA SER A 215 3.93 0.13 -8.92
C SER A 215 3.82 1.63 -8.69
N ILE A 216 3.23 2.01 -7.55
CA ILE A 216 3.11 3.41 -7.15
C ILE A 216 3.61 3.55 -5.72
N PHE A 217 4.62 4.41 -5.53
CA PHE A 217 5.07 4.82 -4.21
C PHE A 217 4.31 6.10 -3.81
N VAL A 218 3.49 6.00 -2.77
CA VAL A 218 2.52 7.03 -2.36
C VAL A 218 3.00 7.67 -1.06
N MET A 219 3.25 8.98 -1.09
CA MET A 219 3.60 9.75 0.11
C MET A 219 2.41 10.63 0.53
N ASP A 220 1.84 10.42 1.73
CA ASP A 220 0.78 11.30 2.26
C ASP A 220 1.35 12.61 2.80
N THR A 221 1.82 13.43 1.87
CA THR A 221 2.40 14.75 2.13
C THR A 221 2.04 15.75 1.04
N ALA A 222 2.00 17.03 1.39
CA ALA A 222 1.98 18.12 0.41
C ALA A 222 3.40 18.61 0.03
N LEU A 223 4.44 18.08 0.69
CA LEU A 223 5.84 18.49 0.48
C LEU A 223 6.38 17.97 -0.86
N ARG A 224 7.38 18.67 -1.41
CA ARG A 224 8.04 18.29 -2.66
C ARG A 224 8.72 16.94 -2.54
N LEU A 225 8.54 16.10 -3.55
CA LEU A 225 9.18 14.79 -3.62
C LEU A 225 10.62 14.86 -4.13
N SER A 226 10.94 15.89 -4.93
CA SER A 226 12.26 16.11 -5.52
C SER A 226 13.39 16.24 -4.52
N ASP A 227 13.10 16.73 -3.32
CA ASP A 227 14.13 17.13 -2.38
C ASP A 227 14.78 15.91 -1.70
N LYS A 228 14.04 14.81 -1.50
CA LYS A 228 14.54 13.60 -0.80
C LYS A 228 14.01 12.29 -1.34
N VAL A 229 12.72 12.21 -1.69
CA VAL A 229 12.08 10.95 -2.09
C VAL A 229 12.59 10.47 -3.44
N LEU A 230 12.63 11.35 -4.45
CA LEU A 230 13.13 11.00 -5.78
C LEU A 230 14.59 10.53 -5.78
N PRO A 231 15.55 11.25 -5.14
CA PRO A 231 16.93 10.76 -5.05
C PRO A 231 17.05 9.37 -4.44
N LEU A 232 16.32 9.07 -3.37
CA LEU A 232 16.34 7.75 -2.72
C LEU A 232 15.79 6.66 -3.64
N LEU A 233 14.67 6.91 -4.31
CA LEU A 233 14.09 5.94 -5.24
C LEU A 233 15.00 5.71 -6.46
N GLN A 234 15.64 6.75 -6.99
CA GLN A 234 16.56 6.62 -8.12
C GLN A 234 17.81 5.81 -7.77
N ALA A 235 18.33 5.97 -6.54
CA ALA A 235 19.50 5.23 -6.09
C ALA A 235 19.28 3.70 -6.05
N GLU A 236 18.03 3.25 -5.85
CA GLU A 236 17.65 1.84 -5.84
C GLU A 236 17.35 1.24 -7.23
N LEU A 237 17.30 2.05 -8.28
CA LEU A 237 17.10 1.53 -9.64
C LEU A 237 18.31 0.70 -10.08
N SER A 238 18.03 -0.47 -10.69
CA SER A 238 19.08 -1.42 -11.09
C SER A 238 19.89 -0.98 -12.33
N THR A 239 19.40 -0.01 -13.09
CA THR A 239 20.07 0.56 -14.27
C THR A 239 21.04 1.66 -13.86
N GLN A 240 22.28 1.61 -14.37
CA GLN A 240 23.28 2.66 -14.14
C GLN A 240 23.88 3.19 -15.45
N PRO A 241 23.79 4.51 -15.71
CA PRO A 241 23.13 5.52 -14.89
C PRO A 241 21.60 5.34 -14.90
N ALA A 242 20.95 5.63 -13.76
CA ALA A 242 19.49 5.58 -13.67
C ALA A 242 18.85 6.63 -14.61
N PRO A 243 17.77 6.31 -15.33
CA PRO A 243 17.03 7.29 -16.12
C PRO A 243 16.56 8.47 -15.28
N ALA A 244 16.53 9.66 -15.89
CA ALA A 244 16.00 10.85 -15.24
C ALA A 244 14.48 10.71 -15.01
N PRO A 245 13.96 10.98 -13.79
CA PRO A 245 12.54 10.94 -13.53
C PRO A 245 11.78 11.93 -14.40
N ARG A 246 10.73 11.46 -15.05
CA ARG A 246 9.87 12.29 -15.88
C ARG A 246 8.71 12.82 -15.04
N ARG A 247 8.60 14.14 -14.93
CA ARG A 247 7.45 14.77 -14.28
C ARG A 247 6.23 14.63 -15.19
N ILE A 248 5.16 14.02 -14.68
CA ILE A 248 3.87 13.94 -15.38
C ILE A 248 3.10 15.23 -15.15
N GLN A 249 2.86 15.54 -13.87
CA GLN A 249 2.11 16.71 -13.45
C GLN A 249 2.45 17.03 -12.00
N ARG A 250 2.85 18.27 -11.69
CA ARG A 250 3.16 18.73 -10.32
C ARG A 250 4.12 17.75 -9.59
N GLU A 251 3.62 17.05 -8.57
CA GLU A 251 4.33 16.08 -7.72
C GLU A 251 4.01 14.62 -8.09
N ILE A 252 3.67 14.39 -9.35
CA ILE A 252 3.49 13.07 -9.96
C ILE A 252 4.67 12.83 -10.90
N TRP A 253 5.42 11.77 -10.63
CA TRP A 253 6.64 11.47 -11.35
C TRP A 253 6.65 10.00 -11.79
N ALA A 254 7.09 9.77 -13.03
CA ALA A 254 7.42 8.45 -13.54
C ALA A 254 8.93 8.23 -13.42
N LEU A 255 9.31 7.11 -12.80
CA LEU A 255 10.69 6.65 -12.68
C LEU A 255 11.01 5.64 -13.78
N THR A 256 10.02 4.82 -14.13
CA THR A 256 10.00 3.93 -15.29
C THR A 256 8.59 3.94 -15.90
N PRO A 257 8.34 3.28 -17.04
CA PRO A 257 6.98 3.11 -17.56
C PRO A 257 6.01 2.42 -16.59
N HIS A 258 6.53 1.70 -15.59
CA HIS A 258 5.75 0.86 -14.65
C HIS A 258 5.93 1.26 -13.19
N LEU A 259 6.70 2.31 -12.89
CA LEU A 259 6.97 2.77 -11.53
C LEU A 259 6.77 4.28 -11.42
N TYR A 260 5.87 4.66 -10.54
CA TYR A 260 5.48 6.05 -10.30
C TYR A 260 5.64 6.41 -8.83
N VAL A 261 5.81 7.70 -8.55
CA VAL A 261 5.71 8.26 -7.21
C VAL A 261 4.76 9.44 -7.22
N VAL A 262 3.91 9.51 -6.21
CA VAL A 262 2.91 10.57 -6.04
C VAL A 262 2.90 11.08 -4.61
N ASN A 263 2.37 12.29 -4.42
CA ASN A 263 2.06 12.80 -3.10
C ASN A 263 0.59 13.20 -2.95
N ALA A 264 0.22 13.67 -1.77
CA ALA A 264 -1.11 14.11 -1.41
C ALA A 264 -1.43 15.58 -1.75
N ARG A 265 -0.54 16.29 -2.45
CA ARG A 265 -0.74 17.71 -2.74
C ARG A 265 -2.00 17.89 -3.58
N GLN A 266 -2.92 18.71 -3.07
CA GLN A 266 -4.26 19.00 -3.61
C GLN A 266 -5.25 17.84 -3.54
N ASP A 267 -4.98 16.72 -4.20
CA ASP A 267 -5.87 15.56 -4.25
C ASP A 267 -5.05 14.27 -4.35
N LEU A 268 -5.03 13.48 -3.28
CA LEU A 268 -4.28 12.22 -3.23
C LEU A 268 -4.81 11.21 -4.25
N MET A 269 -6.12 11.00 -4.30
CA MET A 269 -6.71 10.00 -5.19
C MET A 269 -6.71 10.47 -6.64
N GLY A 270 -6.85 11.77 -6.89
CA GLY A 270 -6.61 12.35 -8.21
C GLY A 270 -5.19 12.08 -8.70
N ASN A 271 -4.18 12.30 -7.85
CA ASN A 271 -2.78 12.03 -8.21
C ASN A 271 -2.50 10.54 -8.45
N ILE A 272 -3.05 9.65 -7.61
CA ILE A 272 -2.99 8.19 -7.82
C ILE A 272 -3.66 7.82 -9.16
N GLY A 273 -4.85 8.34 -9.43
CA GLY A 273 -5.59 8.09 -10.67
C GLY A 273 -4.82 8.49 -11.92
N VAL A 274 -4.12 9.64 -11.89
CA VAL A 274 -3.24 10.06 -13.00
C VAL A 274 -2.08 9.08 -13.19
N ALA A 275 -1.41 8.65 -12.11
CA ALA A 275 -0.33 7.66 -12.19
C ALA A 275 -0.82 6.31 -12.73
N VAL A 276 -2.01 5.87 -12.31
CA VAL A 276 -2.66 4.66 -12.83
C VAL A 276 -2.95 4.79 -14.32
N ALA A 277 -3.57 5.89 -14.75
CA ALA A 277 -3.88 6.13 -16.15
C ALA A 277 -2.62 6.17 -17.03
N GLU A 278 -1.55 6.84 -16.57
CA GLU A 278 -0.26 6.84 -17.28
C GLU A 278 0.33 5.43 -17.38
N GLY A 279 0.34 4.68 -16.28
CA GLY A 279 0.87 3.32 -16.23
C GLY A 279 0.11 2.35 -17.15
N LEU A 280 -1.21 2.40 -17.15
CA LEU A 280 -2.05 1.56 -18.02
C LEU A 280 -1.86 1.92 -19.51
N ARG A 281 -1.78 3.21 -19.85
CA ARG A 281 -1.46 3.63 -21.23
C ARG A 281 -0.07 3.17 -21.67
N ALA A 282 0.92 3.20 -20.77
CA ALA A 282 2.26 2.73 -21.07
C ALA A 282 2.34 1.20 -21.26
N LEU A 283 1.38 0.45 -20.73
CA LEU A 283 1.23 -1.00 -20.94
C LEU A 283 0.39 -1.36 -22.16
N ALA A 284 -0.33 -0.39 -22.75
CA ALA A 284 -1.12 -0.58 -23.94
C ALA A 284 -0.22 -0.60 -25.19
N PRO A 285 -0.70 -1.19 -26.31
CA PRO A 285 -0.02 -1.06 -27.60
C PRO A 285 0.23 0.42 -27.95
N PRO A 286 1.31 0.73 -28.69
CA PRO A 286 1.54 2.08 -29.16
C PRO A 286 0.33 2.54 -29.98
N ALA A 287 0.00 3.83 -29.87
CA ALA A 287 -1.01 4.43 -30.74
C ALA A 287 -0.58 4.24 -32.22
N PRO A 288 -1.54 3.99 -33.13
CA PRO A 288 -1.27 3.84 -34.55
C PRO A 288 -0.65 5.10 -35.16
#